data_AF-A0A971PJX4-F1
#
_entry.id   AF-A0A971PJX4-F1
#
_cell.length_a   1.000
_cell.length_b   1.000
_cell.length_c   1.000
_cell.angle_alpha   90.00
_cell.angle_beta   90.00
_cell.angle_gamma   90.00
#
_symmetry.space_group_name_H-M   'P 1'
#
loop_
_entity.id
_entity.type
_entity.pdbx_description
1 polymer ?
#
loop_
_entity_poly.entity_id
_entity_poly.type
_entity_poly.pdbx_seq_one_letter_code
_entity_poly.pdbx_strand_id
1 'polypeptide(L)'
;MIAAALSCLFAAALPGCRHAPAGSADGAAQRFYRAQGPVTDPGKHAGLYANLPRDVRGLCGVVQGAMLHVFWAEKHGVTLAEERKREVNLRTVERMLARIVELDPRPLAERREPSKRLVGNCRDHSVLLCSMLRHAGIPARARCGFATYFTPGRHEDHWVVEHWDSARRRWVRVDPQLDALQVKALGISFDPFDLPPGAFIPAGEAWRRCRAGTLDPDRCGIFDMHGLWFVRGDLVRDVMALNGLELLPWDWNTLMSREREPDADEYRLLDRAAELTARDVPFDELKALYDSETALRMPADWTP
;
A
#
# COMPACT_ATOMS: atom_id res chain seq x y z
N MET A 1 21.85 -36.24 64.13
CA MET A 1 21.59 -37.71 64.17
C MET A 1 20.43 -37.97 63.22
N ILE A 2 20.62 -38.75 62.14
CA ILE A 2 20.18 -40.17 62.01
C ILE A 2 18.64 -40.26 62.01
N ALA A 3 17.90 -40.81 61.03
CA ALA A 3 18.16 -41.42 59.70
C ALA A 3 16.81 -41.35 58.90
N ALA A 4 16.73 -41.34 57.55
CA ALA A 4 16.74 -42.51 56.62
C ALA A 4 16.06 -43.78 57.20
N ALA A 5 15.19 -44.57 56.53
CA ALA A 5 14.78 -44.73 55.12
C ALA A 5 13.41 -45.50 55.08
N LEU A 6 12.74 -45.91 53.98
CA LEU A 6 12.90 -45.84 52.51
C LEU A 6 11.52 -46.10 51.81
N SER A 7 11.45 -45.96 50.48
CA SER A 7 10.58 -46.68 49.50
C SER A 7 9.14 -46.17 49.24
N CYS A 8 8.64 -46.09 48.00
CA CYS A 8 9.25 -46.22 46.66
C CYS A 8 8.38 -45.59 45.56
N LEU A 9 9.00 -45.37 44.38
CA LEU A 9 8.48 -45.00 43.04
C LEU A 9 8.52 -43.52 42.61
N PHE A 10 9.52 -43.23 41.77
CA PHE A 10 9.54 -42.13 40.82
C PHE A 10 8.95 -42.56 39.47
N ALA A 11 8.15 -41.70 38.85
CA ALA A 11 7.97 -41.66 37.40
C ALA A 11 7.91 -40.19 36.97
N ALA A 12 8.88 -39.75 36.16
CA ALA A 12 8.94 -38.38 35.67
C ALA A 12 8.04 -38.18 34.45
N ALA A 13 7.39 -37.01 34.36
CA ALA A 13 6.70 -36.55 33.16
C ALA A 13 7.32 -35.22 32.69
N LEU A 14 7.70 -35.18 31.41
CA LEU A 14 8.43 -34.07 30.78
C LEU A 14 7.50 -32.92 30.34
N PRO A 15 8.02 -31.68 30.18
CA PRO A 15 7.25 -30.56 29.65
C PRO A 15 7.12 -30.65 28.12
N GLY A 16 5.89 -30.51 27.58
CA GLY A 16 5.70 -30.81 26.15
C GLY A 16 4.36 -30.44 25.51
N CYS A 17 3.79 -29.25 25.78
CA CYS A 17 2.72 -28.70 24.94
C CYS A 17 3.20 -27.47 24.16
N ARG A 18 4.00 -27.72 23.12
CA ARG A 18 4.18 -26.73 22.04
C ARG A 18 2.81 -26.50 21.41
N HIS A 19 2.22 -25.35 21.65
CA HIS A 19 1.11 -24.89 20.81
C HIS A 19 1.68 -24.70 19.40
N ALA A 20 1.34 -25.61 18.48
CA ALA A 20 1.48 -25.32 17.07
C ALA A 20 0.66 -24.05 16.78
N PRO A 21 1.18 -23.06 16.03
CA PRO A 21 0.35 -21.95 15.61
C PRO A 21 -0.82 -22.53 14.80
N ALA A 22 -2.04 -22.16 15.16
CA ALA A 22 -3.21 -22.56 14.41
C ALA A 22 -3.07 -21.97 13.00
N GLY A 23 -2.68 -22.82 12.04
CA GLY A 23 -2.61 -22.42 10.65
C GLY A 23 -4.02 -22.10 10.17
N SER A 24 -4.36 -20.82 10.10
CA SER A 24 -5.49 -20.40 9.29
C SER A 24 -5.20 -20.88 7.87
N ALA A 25 -6.12 -21.67 7.31
CA ALA A 25 -6.13 -21.93 5.88
C ALA A 25 -6.46 -20.60 5.19
N ASP A 26 -5.44 -19.78 4.97
CA ASP A 26 -5.52 -18.50 4.27
C ASP A 26 -6.28 -18.71 2.95
N GLY A 27 -7.30 -17.90 2.70
CA GLY A 27 -8.06 -17.94 1.45
C GLY A 27 -7.20 -17.59 0.24
N ALA A 28 -7.71 -17.82 -0.96
CA ALA A 28 -6.98 -17.53 -2.21
C ALA A 28 -6.47 -16.08 -2.24
N ALA A 29 -7.31 -15.11 -1.83
CA ALA A 29 -6.96 -13.71 -1.69
C ALA A 29 -5.79 -13.48 -0.71
N GLN A 30 -5.84 -14.05 0.51
CA GLN A 30 -4.78 -13.86 1.51
C GLN A 30 -3.46 -14.48 1.04
N ARG A 31 -3.48 -15.62 0.35
CA ARG A 31 -2.27 -16.22 -0.23
C ARG A 31 -1.70 -15.38 -1.36
N PHE A 32 -2.55 -14.86 -2.25
CA PHE A 32 -2.14 -13.97 -3.34
C PHE A 32 -1.50 -12.69 -2.81
N TYR A 33 -2.16 -11.97 -1.90
CA TYR A 33 -1.67 -10.71 -1.33
C TYR A 33 -0.51 -10.87 -0.33
N ARG A 34 -0.09 -12.10 -0.02
CA ARG A 34 1.12 -12.42 0.75
C ARG A 34 2.36 -12.56 -0.15
N ALA A 35 2.18 -12.85 -1.44
CA ALA A 35 3.29 -12.95 -2.40
C ALA A 35 3.77 -11.56 -2.82
N GLN A 36 5.07 -11.44 -3.16
CA GLN A 36 5.60 -10.25 -3.79
C GLN A 36 5.19 -10.19 -5.27
N GLY A 37 5.01 -8.97 -5.79
CA GLY A 37 4.82 -8.70 -7.21
C GLY A 37 6.06 -8.01 -7.82
N PRO A 38 6.09 -7.77 -9.15
CA PRO A 38 7.25 -7.20 -9.84
C PRO A 38 7.69 -5.82 -9.32
N VAL A 39 6.76 -5.05 -8.74
CA VAL A 39 7.05 -3.77 -8.09
C VAL A 39 7.56 -3.93 -6.66
N THR A 40 7.04 -4.91 -5.93
CA THR A 40 7.20 -5.03 -4.47
C THR A 40 8.27 -6.01 -4.03
N ASP A 41 8.80 -6.84 -4.94
CA ASP A 41 9.93 -7.70 -4.61
C ASP A 41 11.16 -6.86 -4.18
N PRO A 42 11.72 -7.08 -2.97
CA PRO A 42 12.95 -6.43 -2.53
C PRO A 42 14.21 -6.96 -3.24
N GLY A 43 14.09 -8.02 -4.04
CA GLY A 43 15.17 -8.60 -4.83
C GLY A 43 16.38 -8.99 -3.99
N LYS A 44 17.59 -8.64 -4.45
CA LYS A 44 18.83 -8.89 -3.71
C LYS A 44 18.92 -8.14 -2.36
N HIS A 45 18.04 -7.16 -2.14
CA HIS A 45 18.00 -6.35 -0.92
C HIS A 45 17.06 -6.91 0.16
N ALA A 46 16.45 -8.09 -0.03
CA ALA A 46 15.60 -8.77 0.96
C ALA A 46 16.25 -8.90 2.35
N GLY A 47 17.58 -9.02 2.43
CA GLY A 47 18.32 -9.08 3.70
C GLY A 47 18.17 -7.82 4.59
N LEU A 48 17.80 -6.67 4.03
CA LEU A 48 17.52 -5.44 4.79
C LEU A 48 16.28 -5.57 5.68
N TYR A 49 15.43 -6.58 5.46
CA TYR A 49 14.19 -6.78 6.22
C TYR A 49 14.36 -7.65 7.49
N ALA A 50 15.52 -8.28 7.68
CA ALA A 50 15.74 -9.30 8.72
C ALA A 50 15.45 -8.84 10.16
N ASN A 51 15.67 -7.56 10.47
CA ASN A 51 15.54 -6.97 11.81
C ASN A 51 14.43 -5.91 11.91
N LEU A 52 13.42 -5.96 11.03
CA LEU A 52 12.29 -5.02 11.09
C LEU A 52 11.29 -5.38 12.21
N PRO A 53 10.51 -4.40 12.69
CA PRO A 53 9.32 -4.67 13.50
C PRO A 53 8.36 -5.63 12.80
N ARG A 54 7.58 -6.38 13.58
CA ARG A 54 6.59 -7.35 13.06
C ARG A 54 5.15 -6.84 13.10
N ASP A 55 4.93 -5.69 13.73
CA ASP A 55 3.63 -5.03 13.78
C ASP A 55 3.55 -3.89 12.75
N VAL A 56 2.32 -3.58 12.33
CA VAL A 56 2.06 -2.63 11.25
C VAL A 56 2.48 -1.20 11.61
N ARG A 57 2.34 -0.80 12.89
CA ARG A 57 2.72 0.54 13.35
C ARG A 57 4.24 0.72 13.31
N GLY A 58 4.98 -0.27 13.79
CA GLY A 58 6.44 -0.34 13.69
C GLY A 58 6.89 -0.26 12.23
N LEU A 59 6.31 -1.05 11.32
CA LEU A 59 6.65 -1.01 9.89
C LEU A 59 6.31 0.32 9.22
N CYS A 60 5.19 0.96 9.55
CA CYS A 60 4.91 2.33 9.09
C CYS A 60 5.97 3.31 9.61
N GLY A 61 6.40 3.19 10.87
CA GLY A 61 7.48 3.99 11.45
C GLY A 61 8.83 3.81 10.73
N VAL A 62 9.11 2.63 10.19
CA VAL A 62 10.27 2.34 9.33
C VAL A 62 10.14 3.08 8.00
N VAL A 63 9.00 2.97 7.31
CA VAL A 63 8.76 3.69 6.04
C VAL A 63 8.89 5.20 6.23
N GLN A 64 8.26 5.77 7.26
CA GLN A 64 8.36 7.20 7.63
C GLN A 64 9.77 7.62 8.09
N GLY A 65 10.61 6.66 8.51
CA GLY A 65 12.00 6.86 8.88
C GLY A 65 12.97 6.78 7.69
N ALA A 66 12.57 6.09 6.61
CA ALA A 66 13.37 5.86 5.41
C ALA A 66 12.98 6.75 4.22
N MET A 67 11.74 7.25 4.17
CA MET A 67 11.17 8.00 3.06
C MET A 67 10.76 9.44 3.41
N LEU A 68 10.73 10.28 2.38
CA LEU A 68 10.29 11.67 2.42
C LEU A 68 9.35 11.91 1.24
N HIS A 69 8.12 12.33 1.52
CA HIS A 69 7.19 12.68 0.44
C HIS A 69 7.64 13.96 -0.27
N VAL A 70 7.72 13.92 -1.61
CA VAL A 70 8.27 15.02 -2.43
C VAL A 70 7.64 16.39 -2.13
N PHE A 71 6.31 16.46 -1.98
CA PHE A 71 5.59 17.70 -1.65
C PHE A 71 5.62 18.10 -0.16
N TRP A 72 6.21 17.28 0.72
CA TRP A 72 6.39 17.61 2.15
C TRP A 72 7.83 17.98 2.51
N ALA A 73 8.78 17.88 1.57
CA ALA A 73 10.21 18.05 1.82
C ALA A 73 10.57 19.38 2.52
N GLU A 74 10.01 20.50 2.06
CA GLU A 74 10.25 21.82 2.66
C GLU A 74 9.75 21.90 4.11
N LYS A 75 8.60 21.29 4.41
CA LYS A 75 8.06 21.23 5.78
C LYS A 75 8.90 20.35 6.71
N HIS A 76 9.72 19.44 6.16
CA HIS A 76 10.76 18.71 6.88
C HIS A 76 12.14 19.42 6.88
N GLY A 77 12.22 20.67 6.40
CA GLY A 77 13.46 21.45 6.36
C GLY A 77 14.41 21.05 5.23
N VAL A 78 13.91 20.41 4.16
CA VAL A 78 14.72 19.91 3.04
C VAL A 78 14.33 20.61 1.74
N THR A 79 15.23 21.43 1.21
CA THR A 79 15.16 21.90 -0.19
C THR A 79 15.70 20.80 -1.10
N LEU A 80 14.87 20.30 -2.02
CA LEU A 80 15.25 19.21 -2.93
C LEU A 80 15.92 19.74 -4.21
N ALA A 81 17.13 19.26 -4.49
CA ALA A 81 17.73 19.38 -5.82
C ALA A 81 16.96 18.55 -6.87
N GLU A 82 17.03 18.94 -8.15
CA GLU A 82 16.25 18.31 -9.22
C GLU A 82 16.59 16.83 -9.41
N GLU A 83 17.84 16.42 -9.15
CA GLU A 83 18.28 15.03 -9.19
C GLU A 83 17.58 14.20 -8.09
N ARG A 84 17.38 14.77 -6.90
CA ARG A 84 16.63 14.12 -5.81
C ARG A 84 15.15 13.98 -6.15
N LYS A 85 14.55 14.98 -6.80
CA LYS A 85 13.13 14.91 -7.24
C LYS A 85 12.89 13.77 -8.23
N ARG A 86 13.89 13.37 -9.03
CA ARG A 86 13.78 12.24 -9.97
C ARG A 86 13.70 10.86 -9.28
N GLU A 87 14.01 10.74 -7.99
CA GLU A 87 13.93 9.47 -7.23
C GLU A 87 12.51 8.87 -7.21
N VAL A 88 11.47 9.68 -7.42
CA VAL A 88 10.08 9.19 -7.60
C VAL A 88 9.91 8.27 -8.82
N ASN A 89 10.89 8.21 -9.73
CA ASN A 89 10.92 7.32 -10.92
C ASN A 89 11.68 6.01 -10.69
N LEU A 90 12.00 5.65 -9.44
CA LEU A 90 12.69 4.38 -9.14
C LEU A 90 11.81 3.15 -9.36
N ARG A 91 10.48 3.29 -9.38
CA ARG A 91 9.47 2.27 -9.71
C ARG A 91 9.42 1.04 -8.78
N THR A 92 10.51 0.28 -8.63
CA THR A 92 10.54 -0.98 -7.86
C THR A 92 11.13 -0.81 -6.46
N VAL A 93 10.67 -1.65 -5.52
CA VAL A 93 11.18 -1.69 -4.15
C VAL A 93 12.65 -2.09 -4.12
N GLU A 94 13.14 -3.00 -4.98
CA GLU A 94 14.58 -3.28 -5.08
C GLU A 94 15.40 -2.00 -5.38
N ARG A 95 14.97 -1.17 -6.34
CA ARG A 95 15.64 0.09 -6.69
C ARG A 95 15.51 1.14 -5.59
N MET A 96 14.37 1.21 -4.91
CA MET A 96 14.17 2.06 -3.73
C MET A 96 15.11 1.67 -2.59
N LEU A 97 15.23 0.38 -2.28
CA LEU A 97 16.11 -0.14 -1.23
C LEU A 97 17.58 0.10 -1.52
N ALA A 98 18.02 -0.11 -2.78
CA ALA A 98 19.36 0.24 -3.22
C ALA A 98 19.63 1.74 -2.93
N ARG A 99 18.71 2.62 -3.33
CA ARG A 99 18.85 4.06 -3.14
C ARG A 99 18.84 4.49 -1.67
N ILE A 100 18.03 3.85 -0.81
CA ILE A 100 18.00 4.11 0.64
C ILE A 100 19.38 3.81 1.27
N VAL A 101 20.03 2.72 0.85
CA VAL A 101 21.37 2.34 1.34
C VAL A 101 22.46 3.26 0.81
N GLU A 102 22.39 3.71 -0.44
CA GLU A 102 23.31 4.72 -1.00
C GLU A 102 23.26 6.06 -0.25
N LEU A 103 22.06 6.49 0.17
CA LEU A 103 21.87 7.75 0.89
C LEU A 103 22.40 7.68 2.33
N ASP A 104 22.12 6.56 3.01
CA ASP A 104 22.54 6.26 4.38
C ASP A 104 22.55 4.73 4.60
N PRO A 105 23.72 4.09 4.79
CA PRO A 105 23.86 2.62 4.82
C PRO A 105 23.46 1.98 6.16
N ARG A 106 22.98 2.76 7.14
CA ARG A 106 22.52 2.23 8.43
C ARG A 106 21.32 1.28 8.28
N PRO A 107 21.05 0.39 9.26
CA PRO A 107 19.88 -0.48 9.25
C PRO A 107 18.58 0.23 8.86
N LEU A 108 17.71 -0.46 8.12
CA LEU A 108 16.49 0.15 7.59
C LEU A 108 15.55 0.63 8.70
N ALA A 109 15.54 -0.05 9.85
CA ALA A 109 14.78 0.33 11.04
C ALA A 109 15.29 1.59 11.76
N GLU A 110 16.52 2.06 11.47
CA GLU A 110 17.01 3.32 12.02
C GLU A 110 16.43 4.51 11.24
N ARG A 111 15.80 5.44 11.97
CA ARG A 111 15.27 6.68 11.38
C ARG A 111 16.42 7.52 10.84
N ARG A 112 16.30 7.92 9.56
CA ARG A 112 17.24 8.80 8.88
C ARG A 112 16.84 10.26 9.07
N GLU A 113 17.86 11.13 9.02
CA GLU A 113 17.66 12.57 8.87
C GLU A 113 16.84 12.84 7.60
N PRO A 114 15.92 13.82 7.58
CA PRO A 114 15.05 14.06 6.43
C PRO A 114 15.79 14.20 5.10
N SER A 115 16.94 14.88 5.07
CA SER A 115 17.77 15.05 3.87
C SER A 115 18.39 13.74 3.34
N LYS A 116 18.46 12.71 4.18
CA LYS A 116 18.99 11.36 3.90
C LYS A 116 17.90 10.31 3.65
N ARG A 117 16.63 10.69 3.72
CA ARG A 117 15.52 9.82 3.32
C ARG A 117 15.39 9.79 1.80
N LEU A 118 14.90 8.68 1.26
CA LEU A 118 14.54 8.53 -0.14
C LEU A 118 13.37 9.45 -0.48
N VAL A 119 13.46 10.22 -1.57
CA VAL A 119 12.31 10.99 -2.06
C VAL A 119 11.36 10.08 -2.83
N GLY A 120 10.08 10.12 -2.48
CA GLY A 120 9.02 9.33 -3.11
C GLY A 120 7.67 10.06 -3.07
N ASN A 121 6.64 9.43 -3.64
CA ASN A 121 5.24 9.85 -3.53
C ASN A 121 4.43 8.91 -2.60
N CYS A 122 3.12 9.14 -2.47
CA CYS A 122 2.19 8.31 -1.68
C CYS A 122 2.20 6.82 -2.09
N ARG A 123 2.27 6.54 -3.39
CA ARG A 123 2.39 5.18 -3.94
C ARG A 123 3.68 4.52 -3.49
N ASP A 124 4.80 5.24 -3.52
CA ASP A 124 6.09 4.70 -3.12
C ASP A 124 6.11 4.30 -1.63
N HIS A 125 5.52 5.13 -0.76
CA HIS A 125 5.34 4.78 0.67
C HIS A 125 4.47 3.52 0.82
N SER A 126 3.42 3.40 0.00
CA SER A 126 2.50 2.27 0.02
C SER A 126 3.14 0.95 -0.46
N VAL A 127 3.90 0.96 -1.55
CA VAL A 127 4.55 -0.26 -2.06
C VAL A 127 5.69 -0.72 -1.16
N LEU A 128 6.43 0.20 -0.53
CA LEU A 128 7.48 -0.17 0.43
C LEU A 128 6.87 -0.83 1.68
N LEU A 129 5.76 -0.29 2.22
CA LEU A 129 5.04 -0.94 3.32
C LEU A 129 4.47 -2.30 2.90
N CYS A 130 3.84 -2.41 1.72
CA CYS A 130 3.34 -3.67 1.19
C CYS A 130 4.44 -4.74 1.12
N SER A 131 5.63 -4.38 0.63
CA SER A 131 6.76 -5.30 0.55
C SER A 131 7.21 -5.81 1.92
N MET A 132 7.33 -4.91 2.91
CA MET A 132 7.68 -5.28 4.28
C MET A 132 6.63 -6.19 4.93
N LEU A 133 5.34 -5.88 4.76
CA LEU A 133 4.23 -6.69 5.26
C LEU A 133 4.20 -8.09 4.62
N ARG A 134 4.33 -8.16 3.29
CA ARG A 134 4.42 -9.42 2.53
C ARG A 134 5.59 -10.27 3.01
N HIS A 135 6.77 -9.67 3.21
CA HIS A 135 7.94 -10.35 3.77
C HIS A 135 7.73 -10.83 5.22
N ALA A 136 7.04 -10.05 6.05
CA ALA A 136 6.65 -10.46 7.41
C ALA A 136 5.54 -11.54 7.45
N GLY A 137 5.01 -11.95 6.29
CA GLY A 137 3.91 -12.90 6.22
C GLY A 137 2.57 -12.29 6.64
N ILE A 138 2.33 -11.03 6.30
CA ILE A 138 1.03 -10.36 6.44
C ILE A 138 0.50 -10.08 5.02
N PRO A 139 -0.67 -10.64 4.64
CA PRO A 139 -1.28 -10.31 3.35
C PRO A 139 -1.55 -8.80 3.26
N ALA A 140 -1.03 -8.17 2.21
CA ALA A 140 -1.11 -6.72 2.01
C ALA A 140 -1.29 -6.35 0.54
N ARG A 141 -2.02 -5.27 0.28
CA ARG A 141 -2.28 -4.72 -1.06
C ARG A 141 -2.29 -3.20 -1.02
N ALA A 142 -1.66 -2.56 -1.99
CA ALA A 142 -1.80 -1.12 -2.17
C ALA A 142 -3.16 -0.83 -2.82
N ARG A 143 -3.72 0.35 -2.52
CA ARG A 143 -4.97 0.86 -3.10
C ARG A 143 -4.72 2.24 -3.68
N CYS A 144 -5.32 2.51 -4.83
CA CYS A 144 -5.36 3.83 -5.47
C CYS A 144 -6.78 4.41 -5.35
N GLY A 145 -6.88 5.73 -5.18
CA GLY A 145 -8.14 6.42 -4.87
C GLY A 145 -7.89 7.77 -4.25
N PHE A 146 -8.77 8.20 -3.36
CA PHE A 146 -8.82 9.59 -2.93
C PHE A 146 -8.84 9.76 -1.41
N ALA A 147 -7.93 10.57 -0.89
CA ALA A 147 -7.90 11.01 0.50
C ALA A 147 -8.77 12.25 0.72
N THR A 148 -9.50 12.31 1.84
CA THR A 148 -10.42 13.42 2.18
C THR A 148 -9.87 14.37 3.26
N TYR A 149 -8.59 14.21 3.63
CA TYR A 149 -7.97 14.82 4.82
C TYR A 149 -6.76 15.73 4.54
N PHE A 150 -6.39 15.93 3.27
CA PHE A 150 -5.32 16.86 2.90
C PHE A 150 -5.84 18.31 2.75
N THR A 151 -6.79 18.53 1.84
CA THR A 151 -7.48 19.83 1.68
C THR A 151 -8.98 19.70 1.96
N PRO A 152 -9.57 20.54 2.85
CA PRO A 152 -10.99 20.51 3.16
C PRO A 152 -11.88 20.58 1.91
N GLY A 153 -12.73 19.57 1.73
CA GLY A 153 -13.65 19.50 0.60
C GLY A 153 -13.03 19.09 -0.74
N ARG A 154 -11.75 18.72 -0.81
CA ARG A 154 -11.15 18.02 -1.94
C ARG A 154 -11.07 16.51 -1.68
N HIS A 155 -10.93 15.78 -2.76
CA HIS A 155 -10.68 14.34 -2.80
C HIS A 155 -9.34 14.21 -3.54
N GLU A 156 -8.23 14.20 -2.82
CA GLU A 156 -6.89 14.26 -3.41
C GLU A 156 -6.40 12.87 -3.81
N ASP A 157 -5.79 12.74 -4.99
CA ASP A 157 -5.10 11.52 -5.46
C ASP A 157 -4.21 10.98 -4.35
N HIS A 158 -4.45 9.74 -3.96
CA HIS A 158 -3.68 9.13 -2.88
C HIS A 158 -3.58 7.61 -3.00
N TRP A 159 -2.52 7.10 -2.36
CA TRP A 159 -2.28 5.68 -2.22
C TRP A 159 -2.13 5.31 -0.76
N VAL A 160 -2.75 4.18 -0.41
CA VAL A 160 -2.77 3.62 0.95
C VAL A 160 -2.54 2.12 0.89
N VAL A 161 -2.35 1.48 2.04
CA VAL A 161 -2.21 0.03 2.14
C VAL A 161 -3.39 -0.57 2.87
N GLU A 162 -3.93 -1.67 2.35
CA GLU A 162 -4.83 -2.56 3.07
C GLU A 162 -4.06 -3.83 3.47
N HIS A 163 -4.05 -4.16 4.76
CA HIS A 163 -3.48 -5.41 5.27
C HIS A 163 -4.56 -6.29 5.92
N TRP A 164 -4.38 -7.60 5.89
CA TRP A 164 -5.31 -8.52 6.54
C TRP A 164 -5.04 -8.59 8.05
N ASP A 165 -6.02 -8.18 8.84
CA ASP A 165 -6.05 -8.40 10.29
C ASP A 165 -6.73 -9.74 10.56
N SER A 166 -5.93 -10.76 10.92
CA SER A 166 -6.43 -12.12 11.17
C SER A 166 -7.27 -12.23 12.44
N ALA A 167 -7.04 -11.37 13.44
CA ALA A 167 -7.80 -11.37 14.69
C ALA A 167 -9.19 -10.76 14.50
N ARG A 168 -9.28 -9.66 13.74
CA ARG A 168 -10.55 -8.98 13.40
C ARG A 168 -11.21 -9.55 12.14
N ARG A 169 -10.53 -10.43 11.40
CA ARG A 169 -10.96 -11.05 10.13
C ARG A 169 -11.42 -10.03 9.09
N ARG A 170 -10.71 -8.91 8.96
CA ARG A 170 -11.00 -7.86 7.98
C ARG A 170 -9.73 -7.29 7.36
N TRP A 171 -9.88 -6.61 6.23
CA TRP A 171 -8.88 -5.67 5.76
C TRP A 171 -8.88 -4.42 6.66
N VAL A 172 -7.69 -4.03 7.12
CA VAL A 172 -7.43 -2.78 7.84
C VAL A 172 -6.64 -1.89 6.90
N ARG A 173 -7.07 -0.63 6.77
CA ARG A 173 -6.47 0.36 5.86
C ARG A 173 -5.56 1.28 6.65
N VAL A 174 -4.36 1.54 6.13
CA VAL A 174 -3.33 2.36 6.78
C VAL A 174 -2.70 3.31 5.78
N ASP A 175 -2.32 4.50 6.26
CA ASP A 175 -1.55 5.47 5.48
C ASP A 175 -0.08 5.49 5.97
N PRO A 176 0.86 4.85 5.26
CA PRO A 176 2.28 4.88 5.64
C PRO A 176 2.94 6.26 5.50
N GLN A 177 2.35 7.20 4.77
CA GLN A 177 2.91 8.53 4.56
C GLN A 177 2.71 9.44 5.77
N LEU A 178 1.59 9.30 6.50
CA LEU A 178 1.21 10.18 7.62
C LEU A 178 2.12 9.99 8.85
N ASP A 179 3.26 10.66 8.84
CA ASP A 179 4.15 10.78 9.99
C ASP A 179 3.65 11.83 11.00
N ALA A 180 4.32 11.91 12.16
CA ALA A 180 3.92 12.80 13.24
C ALA A 180 3.90 14.30 12.86
N LEU A 181 4.69 14.72 11.86
CA LEU A 181 4.67 16.09 11.36
C LEU A 181 3.44 16.31 10.48
N GLN A 182 3.14 15.39 9.57
CA GLN A 182 1.95 15.47 8.70
C GLN A 182 0.65 15.41 9.51
N VAL A 183 0.55 14.46 10.46
CA VAL A 183 -0.58 14.33 11.39
C VAL A 183 -0.85 15.64 12.12
N LYS A 184 0.19 16.27 12.68
CA LYS A 184 0.07 17.57 13.37
C LYS A 184 -0.29 18.72 12.42
N ALA A 185 0.34 18.77 11.25
CA ALA A 185 0.18 19.88 10.30
C ALA A 185 -1.17 19.88 9.56
N LEU A 186 -1.80 18.71 9.41
CA LEU A 186 -3.12 18.53 8.82
C LEU A 186 -4.25 18.49 9.87
N GLY A 187 -3.91 18.42 11.16
CA GLY A 187 -4.91 18.29 12.23
C GLY A 187 -5.62 16.93 12.25
N ILE A 188 -4.93 15.86 11.85
CA ILE A 188 -5.51 14.50 11.79
C ILE A 188 -5.90 14.04 13.20
N SER A 189 -7.18 13.72 13.38
CA SER A 189 -7.78 13.27 14.63
C SER A 189 -8.14 11.78 14.65
N PHE A 190 -7.83 11.04 13.58
CA PHE A 190 -8.05 9.59 13.45
C PHE A 190 -6.73 8.81 13.55
N ASP A 191 -6.81 7.49 13.72
CA ASP A 191 -5.63 6.61 13.69
C ASP A 191 -5.16 6.38 12.24
N PRO A 192 -3.96 6.84 11.83
CA PRO A 192 -3.43 6.56 10.49
C PRO A 192 -3.17 5.07 10.25
N PHE A 193 -3.20 4.24 11.30
CA PHE A 193 -2.99 2.80 11.27
C PHE A 193 -4.28 1.96 11.34
N ASP A 194 -5.46 2.59 11.30
CA ASP A 194 -6.77 1.95 11.09
C ASP A 194 -7.75 3.03 10.57
N LEU A 195 -7.58 3.44 9.31
CA LEU A 195 -8.30 4.57 8.72
C LEU A 195 -9.82 4.38 8.83
N PRO A 196 -10.57 5.38 9.34
CA PRO A 196 -12.01 5.27 9.47
C PRO A 196 -12.69 5.30 8.08
N PRO A 197 -13.91 4.74 7.96
CA PRO A 197 -14.71 4.85 6.74
C PRO A 197 -14.82 6.31 6.25
N GLY A 198 -14.60 6.54 4.96
CA GLY A 198 -14.65 7.87 4.33
C GLY A 198 -13.35 8.68 4.38
N ALA A 199 -12.38 8.37 5.24
CA ALA A 199 -11.07 9.05 5.22
C ALA A 199 -10.31 8.80 3.90
N PHE A 200 -10.40 7.58 3.39
CA PHE A 200 -9.95 7.22 2.05
C PHE A 200 -11.09 6.54 1.28
N ILE A 201 -11.33 7.00 0.06
CA ILE A 201 -12.36 6.54 -0.88
C ILE A 201 -11.64 5.81 -2.02
N PRO A 202 -11.76 4.47 -2.14
CA PRO A 202 -11.16 3.73 -3.25
C PRO A 202 -11.67 4.24 -4.60
N ALA A 203 -10.83 4.17 -5.64
CA ALA A 203 -11.18 4.74 -6.95
C ALA A 203 -12.48 4.16 -7.55
N GLY A 204 -12.80 2.88 -7.31
CA GLY A 204 -14.10 2.30 -7.69
C GLY A 204 -15.31 2.89 -6.97
N GLU A 205 -15.16 3.30 -5.70
CA GLU A 205 -16.24 4.02 -5.00
C GLU A 205 -16.38 5.44 -5.57
N ALA A 206 -15.26 6.14 -5.78
CA ALA A 206 -15.26 7.49 -6.35
C ALA A 206 -15.90 7.49 -7.75
N TRP A 207 -15.50 6.56 -8.64
CA TRP A 207 -16.10 6.39 -9.95
C TRP A 207 -17.62 6.23 -9.88
N ARG A 208 -18.11 5.25 -9.10
CA ARG A 208 -19.56 5.00 -8.96
C ARG A 208 -20.30 6.21 -8.40
N ARG A 209 -19.71 6.95 -7.45
CA ARG A 209 -20.33 8.17 -6.90
C ARG A 209 -20.37 9.32 -7.90
N CYS A 210 -19.34 9.49 -8.71
CA CYS A 210 -19.31 10.47 -9.81
C CYS A 210 -20.33 10.11 -10.90
N ARG A 211 -20.38 8.85 -11.34
CA ARG A 211 -21.35 8.35 -12.32
C ARG A 211 -22.80 8.49 -11.85
N ALA A 212 -23.04 8.41 -10.54
CA ALA A 212 -24.34 8.65 -9.92
C ALA A 212 -24.64 10.13 -9.58
N GLY A 213 -23.74 11.08 -9.87
CA GLY A 213 -23.92 12.50 -9.53
C GLY A 213 -23.88 12.83 -8.03
N THR A 214 -23.39 11.90 -7.20
CA THR A 214 -23.29 12.05 -5.72
C THR A 214 -21.90 12.47 -5.23
N LEU A 215 -20.96 12.59 -6.18
CA LEU A 215 -19.63 13.17 -5.99
C LEU A 215 -19.35 14.01 -7.24
N ASP A 216 -18.92 15.24 -7.04
CA ASP A 216 -18.48 16.11 -8.13
C ASP A 216 -17.07 15.69 -8.56
N PRO A 217 -16.87 15.25 -9.82
CA PRO A 217 -15.58 14.76 -10.29
C PRO A 217 -14.50 15.85 -10.32
N ASP A 218 -14.85 17.13 -10.44
CA ASP A 218 -13.85 18.23 -10.41
C ASP A 218 -13.26 18.48 -9.01
N ARG A 219 -13.85 17.87 -7.98
CA ARG A 219 -13.27 17.84 -6.63
C ARG A 219 -12.27 16.70 -6.43
N CYS A 220 -12.16 15.79 -7.41
CA CYS A 220 -11.34 14.58 -7.37
C CYS A 220 -10.09 14.71 -8.25
N GLY A 221 -8.90 14.61 -7.64
CA GLY A 221 -7.60 14.71 -8.32
C GLY A 221 -6.60 15.60 -7.58
N ILE A 222 -5.49 15.95 -8.24
CA ILE A 222 -4.34 16.64 -7.64
C ILE A 222 -3.90 17.83 -8.50
N PHE A 223 -3.56 18.96 -7.85
CA PHE A 223 -3.31 20.24 -8.53
C PHE A 223 -4.45 20.63 -9.49
N ASP A 224 -4.13 20.88 -10.77
CA ASP A 224 -5.02 21.16 -11.90
C ASP A 224 -5.50 19.89 -12.64
N MET A 225 -5.01 18.70 -12.25
CA MET A 225 -5.43 17.42 -12.79
C MET A 225 -6.61 16.88 -11.99
N HIS A 226 -7.83 17.18 -12.44
CA HIS A 226 -9.08 16.72 -11.84
C HIS A 226 -10.15 16.39 -12.90
N GLY A 227 -11.26 15.82 -12.46
CA GLY A 227 -12.40 15.48 -13.32
C GLY A 227 -12.53 13.98 -13.60
N LEU A 228 -13.57 13.59 -14.34
CA LEU A 228 -13.95 12.17 -14.50
C LEU A 228 -12.85 11.33 -15.19
N TRP A 229 -12.10 11.94 -16.11
CA TRP A 229 -10.95 11.30 -16.77
C TRP A 229 -9.83 10.92 -15.78
N PHE A 230 -9.67 11.68 -14.70
CA PHE A 230 -8.68 11.43 -13.65
C PHE A 230 -9.16 10.28 -12.75
N VAL A 231 -10.43 10.34 -12.31
CA VAL A 231 -11.08 9.25 -11.54
C VAL A 231 -11.05 7.91 -12.30
N ARG A 232 -11.20 7.94 -13.63
CA ARG A 232 -11.00 6.78 -14.51
C ARG A 232 -9.57 6.24 -14.45
N GLY A 233 -8.57 7.13 -14.51
CA GLY A 233 -7.16 6.76 -14.43
C GLY A 233 -6.85 5.99 -13.15
N ASP A 234 -7.31 6.51 -12.01
CA ASP A 234 -7.08 5.89 -10.71
C ASP A 234 -7.89 4.61 -10.51
N LEU A 235 -9.07 4.49 -11.14
CA LEU A 235 -9.82 3.24 -11.17
C LEU A 235 -9.02 2.13 -11.86
N VAL A 236 -8.46 2.41 -13.05
CA VAL A 236 -7.65 1.42 -13.76
C VAL A 236 -6.36 1.10 -12.98
N ARG A 237 -5.73 2.08 -12.32
CA ARG A 237 -4.58 1.85 -11.42
C ARG A 237 -4.92 1.02 -10.19
N ASP A 238 -6.05 1.25 -9.54
CA ASP A 238 -6.49 0.47 -8.37
C ASP A 238 -6.80 -0.98 -8.76
N VAL A 239 -7.41 -1.19 -9.94
CA VAL A 239 -7.59 -2.53 -10.54
C VAL A 239 -6.24 -3.21 -10.76
N MET A 240 -5.26 -2.55 -11.37
CA MET A 240 -3.92 -3.10 -11.60
C MET A 240 -3.19 -3.39 -10.27
N ALA A 241 -3.27 -2.49 -9.29
CA ALA A 241 -2.66 -2.64 -7.97
C ALA A 241 -3.27 -3.83 -7.18
N LEU A 242 -4.60 -3.96 -7.18
CA LEU A 242 -5.30 -5.12 -6.64
C LEU A 242 -4.98 -6.43 -7.39
N ASN A 243 -4.42 -6.33 -8.60
CA ASN A 243 -3.93 -7.44 -9.40
C ASN A 243 -2.42 -7.73 -9.24
N GLY A 244 -1.70 -6.98 -8.39
CA GLY A 244 -0.27 -7.15 -8.11
C GLY A 244 0.66 -6.28 -8.96
N LEU A 245 0.12 -5.25 -9.62
CA LEU A 245 0.85 -4.31 -10.46
C LEU A 245 0.62 -2.87 -9.99
N GLU A 246 1.34 -2.47 -8.95
CA GLU A 246 1.21 -1.14 -8.36
C GLU A 246 1.95 -0.06 -9.20
N LEU A 247 1.33 0.47 -10.25
CA LEU A 247 1.93 1.45 -11.19
C LEU A 247 2.43 2.76 -10.56
N LEU A 248 3.25 3.54 -11.28
CA LEU A 248 3.47 4.95 -10.93
C LEU A 248 2.24 5.81 -11.30
N PRO A 249 1.99 6.95 -10.61
CA PRO A 249 0.86 7.84 -10.93
C PRO A 249 0.87 8.42 -12.36
N TRP A 250 2.02 8.48 -13.02
CA TRP A 250 2.16 8.93 -14.43
C TRP A 250 2.36 7.79 -15.43
N ASP A 251 2.27 6.53 -15.01
CA ASP A 251 2.05 5.42 -15.96
C ASP A 251 0.57 5.43 -16.39
N TRP A 252 0.33 5.08 -17.66
CA TRP A 252 -1.00 5.06 -18.26
C TRP A 252 -1.08 4.08 -19.45
N ASN A 253 -2.29 3.63 -19.76
CA ASN A 253 -2.64 2.88 -20.96
C ASN A 253 -3.76 3.62 -21.73
N THR A 254 -4.17 3.11 -22.90
CA THR A 254 -5.20 3.74 -23.75
C THR A 254 -6.50 4.07 -23.01
N LEU A 255 -6.94 3.22 -22.07
CA LEU A 255 -8.17 3.42 -21.30
C LEU A 255 -8.05 4.57 -20.28
N MET A 256 -6.84 4.89 -19.82
CA MET A 256 -6.57 6.02 -18.91
C MET A 256 -6.40 7.37 -19.63
N SER A 257 -6.15 7.38 -20.96
CA SER A 257 -5.71 8.59 -21.69
C SER A 257 -6.69 9.77 -21.62
N ARG A 258 -6.23 10.92 -21.10
CA ARG A 258 -7.01 12.17 -21.01
C ARG A 258 -7.53 12.65 -22.38
N GLU A 259 -6.80 12.37 -23.45
CA GLU A 259 -7.10 12.85 -24.81
C GLU A 259 -8.19 12.02 -25.51
N ARG A 260 -8.63 10.91 -24.90
CA ARG A 260 -9.61 9.99 -25.45
C ARG A 260 -10.76 9.77 -24.48
N GLU A 261 -11.98 9.98 -24.96
CA GLU A 261 -13.20 9.57 -24.26
C GLU A 261 -13.43 8.06 -24.44
N PRO A 262 -13.84 7.30 -23.41
CA PRO A 262 -14.16 5.89 -23.56
C PRO A 262 -15.40 5.69 -24.42
N ASP A 263 -15.45 4.58 -25.17
CA ASP A 263 -16.67 4.17 -25.85
C ASP A 263 -17.68 3.50 -24.90
N ALA A 264 -18.83 3.09 -25.43
CA ALA A 264 -19.91 2.51 -24.64
C ALA A 264 -19.57 1.15 -24.02
N ASP A 265 -18.66 0.37 -24.61
CA ASP A 265 -18.21 -0.91 -24.06
C ASP A 265 -17.15 -0.69 -22.98
N GLU A 266 -16.22 0.23 -23.20
CA GLU A 266 -15.25 0.64 -22.17
C GLU A 266 -15.93 1.27 -20.96
N TYR A 267 -16.98 2.07 -21.16
CA TYR A 267 -17.79 2.59 -20.05
C TYR A 267 -18.45 1.45 -19.24
N ARG A 268 -18.97 0.41 -19.89
CA ARG A 268 -19.49 -0.79 -19.21
C ARG A 268 -18.40 -1.54 -18.44
N LEU A 269 -17.21 -1.67 -19.04
CA LEU A 269 -16.04 -2.29 -18.41
C LEU A 269 -15.60 -1.51 -17.16
N LEU A 270 -15.52 -0.18 -17.24
CA LEU A 270 -15.18 0.70 -16.11
C LEU A 270 -16.24 0.63 -15.01
N ASP A 271 -17.53 0.71 -15.36
CA ASP A 271 -18.62 0.59 -14.40
C ASP A 271 -18.58 -0.78 -13.68
N ARG A 272 -18.32 -1.88 -14.39
CA ARG A 272 -18.14 -3.23 -13.81
C ARG A 272 -16.88 -3.36 -12.95
N ALA A 273 -15.75 -2.82 -13.39
CA ALA A 273 -14.51 -2.82 -12.61
C ALA A 273 -14.68 -2.05 -11.29
N ALA A 274 -15.41 -0.93 -11.33
CA ALA A 274 -15.69 -0.11 -10.15
C ALA A 274 -16.61 -0.80 -9.13
N GLU A 275 -17.54 -1.67 -9.56
CA GLU A 275 -18.31 -2.52 -8.65
C GLU A 275 -17.39 -3.45 -7.83
N LEU A 276 -16.42 -4.09 -8.49
CA LEU A 276 -15.53 -5.07 -7.88
C LEU A 276 -14.45 -4.45 -6.99
N THR A 277 -14.16 -3.14 -7.12
CA THR A 277 -13.10 -2.45 -6.35
C THR A 277 -13.62 -1.48 -5.29
N ALA A 278 -14.89 -1.07 -5.32
CA ALA A 278 -15.41 -0.03 -4.43
C ALA A 278 -15.32 -0.34 -2.92
N ARG A 279 -15.45 -1.60 -2.49
CA ARG A 279 -15.51 -2.01 -1.07
C ARG A 279 -14.72 -3.29 -0.81
N ASP A 280 -15.39 -4.31 -0.27
CA ASP A 280 -14.87 -5.67 -0.20
C ASP A 280 -14.67 -6.20 -1.62
N VAL A 281 -13.46 -6.66 -1.91
CA VAL A 281 -13.06 -7.08 -3.26
C VAL A 281 -13.34 -8.58 -3.42
N PRO A 282 -14.30 -8.99 -4.28
CA PRO A 282 -14.49 -10.39 -4.63
C PRO A 282 -13.30 -10.86 -5.48
N PHE A 283 -12.33 -11.46 -4.82
CA PHE A 283 -11.01 -11.75 -5.40
C PHE A 283 -11.07 -12.53 -6.71
N ASP A 284 -11.85 -13.62 -6.75
CA ASP A 284 -11.92 -14.48 -7.94
C ASP A 284 -12.63 -13.78 -9.12
N GLU A 285 -13.64 -12.95 -8.87
CA GLU A 285 -14.31 -12.14 -9.91
C GLU A 285 -13.40 -11.04 -10.45
N LEU A 286 -12.65 -10.34 -9.59
CA LEU A 286 -11.71 -9.31 -10.02
C LEU A 286 -10.53 -9.93 -10.80
N LYS A 287 -10.07 -11.12 -10.41
CA LYS A 287 -9.08 -11.87 -11.17
C LYS A 287 -9.60 -12.29 -12.54
N ALA A 288 -10.80 -12.88 -12.60
CA ALA A 288 -11.41 -13.25 -13.88
C ALA A 288 -11.55 -12.05 -14.84
N LEU A 289 -11.99 -10.88 -14.35
CA LEU A 289 -12.09 -9.66 -15.15
C LEU A 289 -10.71 -9.17 -15.65
N TYR A 290 -9.71 -9.12 -14.78
CA TYR A 290 -8.37 -8.67 -15.18
C TYR A 290 -7.69 -9.67 -16.15
N ASP A 291 -8.01 -10.95 -16.02
CA ASP A 291 -7.47 -12.03 -16.85
C ASP A 291 -8.19 -12.16 -18.22
N SER A 292 -9.41 -11.65 -18.37
CA SER A 292 -10.09 -11.52 -19.68
C SER A 292 -9.83 -10.19 -20.40
N GLU A 293 -9.75 -9.08 -19.68
CA GLU A 293 -9.80 -7.73 -20.27
C GLU A 293 -8.42 -7.11 -20.50
N THR A 294 -7.95 -7.13 -21.75
CA THR A 294 -6.65 -6.53 -22.13
C THR A 294 -6.61 -5.01 -21.97
N ALA A 295 -7.76 -4.33 -22.06
CA ALA A 295 -7.88 -2.89 -21.82
C ALA A 295 -7.57 -2.47 -20.37
N LEU A 296 -7.60 -3.41 -19.41
CA LEU A 296 -7.19 -3.20 -18.01
C LEU A 296 -5.69 -3.44 -17.77
N ARG A 297 -4.88 -3.66 -18.80
CA ARG A 297 -3.45 -3.97 -18.69
C ARG A 297 -2.56 -2.88 -19.27
N MET A 298 -1.31 -2.85 -18.83
CA MET A 298 -0.28 -2.03 -19.48
C MET A 298 0.14 -2.65 -20.83
N PRO A 299 0.62 -1.83 -21.78
CA PRO A 299 1.27 -2.31 -23.00
C PRO A 299 2.39 -3.32 -22.72
N ALA A 300 2.64 -4.23 -23.66
CA ALA A 300 3.61 -5.32 -23.49
C ALA A 300 5.08 -4.86 -23.41
N ASP A 301 5.36 -3.63 -23.85
CA ASP A 301 6.65 -2.94 -23.78
C ASP A 301 6.83 -2.09 -22.51
N TRP A 302 5.79 -1.97 -21.66
CA TRP A 302 5.91 -1.29 -20.38
C TRP A 302 6.78 -2.09 -19.41
N THR A 303 7.62 -1.39 -18.65
CA THR A 303 8.51 -1.99 -17.65
C THR A 303 8.36 -1.35 -16.26
N PRO A 304 8.40 -2.16 -15.19
CA PRO A 304 8.63 -1.69 -13.82
C PRO A 304 10.10 -1.29 -13.61
#